data_AF-A0A9P6D3M6-F1
#
_entry.id   AF-A0A9P6D3M6-F1
#
_cell.length_a   1.000
_cell.length_b   1.000
_cell.length_c   1.000
_cell.angle_alpha   90.00
_cell.angle_beta   90.00
_cell.angle_gamma   90.00
#
_symmetry.space_group_name_H-M   'P 1'
#
loop_
_entity.id
_entity.type
_entity.pdbx_description
1 polymer ?
#
loop_
_entity_poly.entity_id
_entity_poly.type
_entity_poly.pdbx_seq_one_letter_code
_entity_poly.pdbx_strand_id
1 'polypeptide(L)'
;MSCVNTSKTTAIRNPDYPRYKRLPTVWDENRGHWFYGWAVTDEIIRKYLQKYYPHDVSEASWLLNSNGLYDLKQYSGYRHLAFVGGKPDAESIKQGRVIQLERGLTLYVIAVSSTRSDYLYRRRPTVAQLAMLTEIFEEEPRWIEGFEDKANFNDDWMH
;
A
#
# COMPACT_ATOMS: atom_id res chain seq x y z
N MET A 1 -46.34 -9.13 -23.26
CA MET A 1 -44.88 -9.13 -23.42
C MET A 1 -44.33 -8.03 -22.54
N SER A 2 -43.68 -8.38 -21.42
CA SER A 2 -43.19 -7.43 -20.43
C SER A 2 -41.67 -7.45 -20.46
N CYS A 3 -41.05 -6.34 -20.90
CA CYS A 3 -39.60 -6.18 -20.82
C CYS A 3 -39.28 -5.45 -19.51
N VAL A 4 -38.62 -6.18 -18.61
CA VAL A 4 -38.13 -5.69 -17.32
C VAL A 4 -37.04 -4.66 -17.56
N ASN A 5 -37.30 -3.42 -17.12
CA ASN A 5 -36.29 -2.36 -16.99
C ASN A 5 -35.37 -2.73 -15.81
N THR A 6 -34.19 -3.27 -16.10
CA THR A 6 -33.11 -3.39 -15.11
C THR A 6 -32.40 -2.04 -14.98
N SER A 7 -32.95 -1.20 -14.11
CA SER A 7 -32.28 -0.02 -13.58
C SER A 7 -30.92 -0.45 -13.00
N LYS A 8 -29.82 -0.08 -13.66
CA LYS A 8 -28.48 -0.16 -13.07
C LYS A 8 -28.46 0.74 -11.85
N THR A 9 -28.58 0.15 -10.66
CA THR A 9 -28.37 0.84 -9.39
C THR A 9 -26.93 1.31 -9.33
N THR A 10 -26.68 2.55 -9.75
CA THR A 10 -25.40 3.23 -9.53
C THR A 10 -25.27 3.41 -8.02
N ALA A 11 -24.49 2.54 -7.37
CA ALA A 11 -24.23 2.63 -5.94
C ALA A 11 -23.80 4.07 -5.60
N ILE A 12 -24.59 4.72 -4.74
CA ILE A 12 -24.31 6.08 -4.27
C ILE A 12 -22.96 6.04 -3.57
N ARG A 13 -21.97 6.71 -4.17
CA ARG A 13 -20.59 6.71 -3.67
C ARG A 13 -20.51 7.61 -2.44
N ASN A 14 -19.90 7.12 -1.38
CA ASN A 14 -19.57 7.97 -0.24
C ASN A 14 -18.42 8.93 -0.66
N PRO A 15 -18.64 10.26 -0.65
CA PRO A 15 -17.62 11.26 -1.02
C PRO A 15 -16.41 11.28 -0.07
N ASP A 16 -16.52 10.67 1.11
CA ASP A 16 -15.49 10.71 2.14
C ASP A 16 -14.31 9.77 1.87
N TYR A 17 -14.42 8.89 0.87
CA TYR A 17 -13.36 7.96 0.50
C TYR A 17 -12.63 8.37 -0.79
N PRO A 18 -11.29 8.26 -0.81
CA PRO A 18 -10.49 8.61 -1.96
C PRO A 18 -10.74 7.64 -3.13
N ARG A 19 -10.61 8.20 -4.34
CA ARG A 19 -10.64 7.43 -5.58
C ARG A 19 -9.25 6.87 -5.85
N TYR A 20 -9.09 5.57 -5.62
CA TYR A 20 -7.88 4.89 -6.08
C TYR A 20 -7.78 4.85 -7.60
N LYS A 21 -6.55 4.83 -8.11
CA LYS A 21 -6.30 4.49 -9.52
C LYS A 21 -6.96 3.16 -9.85
N ARG A 22 -7.38 2.99 -11.11
CA ARG A 22 -7.96 1.72 -11.56
C ARG A 22 -6.94 0.62 -11.34
N LEU A 23 -7.43 -0.49 -10.79
CA LEU A 23 -6.66 -1.72 -10.68
C LEU A 23 -6.33 -2.21 -12.10
N PRO A 24 -5.14 -2.77 -12.35
CA PRO A 24 -4.79 -3.33 -13.65
C PRO A 24 -5.80 -4.37 -14.10
N THR A 25 -6.10 -4.46 -15.39
CA THR A 25 -7.17 -5.34 -15.90
C THR A 25 -6.92 -6.83 -15.69
N VAL A 26 -5.65 -7.22 -15.54
CA VAL A 26 -5.19 -8.61 -15.35
C VAL A 26 -4.91 -8.96 -13.89
N TRP A 27 -5.48 -8.21 -12.95
CA TRP A 27 -5.12 -8.33 -11.53
C TRP A 27 -5.52 -9.66 -10.89
N ASP A 28 -6.60 -10.26 -11.38
CA ASP A 28 -7.16 -11.54 -10.97
C ASP A 28 -6.36 -12.71 -11.56
N GLU A 29 -5.91 -12.56 -12.81
CA GLU A 29 -5.05 -13.50 -13.54
C GLU A 29 -3.60 -13.54 -13.02
N ASN A 30 -3.10 -12.42 -12.48
CA ASN A 30 -1.73 -12.37 -11.94
C ASN A 30 -1.56 -13.28 -10.73
N ARG A 31 -0.35 -13.85 -10.61
CA ARG A 31 0.00 -14.76 -9.52
C ARG A 31 0.05 -14.07 -8.16
N GLY A 32 0.47 -12.81 -8.10
CA GLY A 32 0.54 -12.04 -6.86
C GLY A 32 -0.79 -11.36 -6.50
N HIS A 33 -0.94 -11.02 -5.22
CA HIS A 33 -1.93 -10.02 -4.80
C HIS A 33 -1.45 -8.61 -5.16
N TRP A 34 -2.36 -7.64 -5.23
CA TRP A 34 -2.02 -6.25 -5.54
C TRP A 34 -2.18 -5.39 -4.30
N PHE A 35 -1.25 -4.46 -4.10
CA PHE A 35 -1.22 -3.53 -2.98
C PHE A 35 -1.28 -2.10 -3.50
N TYR A 36 -2.19 -1.29 -2.96
CA TYR A 36 -2.27 0.13 -3.26
C TYR A 36 -1.49 0.90 -2.21
N GLY A 37 -0.44 1.62 -2.63
CA GLY A 37 0.44 2.30 -1.69
C GLY A 37 1.68 2.90 -2.35
N TRP A 38 2.75 2.98 -1.55
CA TRP A 38 4.00 3.63 -1.92
C TRP A 38 5.16 2.64 -1.84
N ALA A 39 6.01 2.65 -2.87
CA ALA A 39 7.31 2.00 -2.80
C ALA A 39 8.21 2.83 -1.88
N VAL A 40 8.73 2.23 -0.81
CA VAL A 40 9.55 2.89 0.20
C VAL A 40 10.92 2.25 0.33
N THR A 41 11.86 3.03 0.87
CA THR A 41 13.20 2.57 1.27
C THR A 41 13.42 2.93 2.74
N ASP A 42 14.41 2.30 3.36
CA ASP A 42 14.85 2.67 4.71
C ASP A 42 15.21 4.16 4.79
N GLU A 43 15.78 4.74 3.74
CA GLU A 43 16.07 6.18 3.69
C GLU A 43 14.80 7.05 3.75
N ILE A 44 13.74 6.67 3.03
CA ILE A 44 12.46 7.39 3.05
C ILE A 44 11.84 7.33 4.45
N ILE A 45 11.80 6.14 5.06
CA ILE A 45 11.26 5.96 6.41
C ILE A 45 12.11 6.70 7.45
N ARG A 46 13.43 6.67 7.31
CA ARG A 46 14.36 7.40 8.17
C ARG A 46 14.15 8.90 8.08
N LYS A 47 14.06 9.47 6.88
CA LYS A 47 13.80 10.91 6.68
C LYS A 47 12.47 11.32 7.31
N TYR A 48 11.43 10.50 7.13
CA TYR A 48 10.13 10.72 7.78
C TYR A 48 10.27 10.75 9.30
N LEU A 49 10.88 9.72 9.91
CA LEU A 49 11.02 9.66 11.37
C LEU A 49 11.91 10.78 11.91
N GLN A 50 13.01 11.11 11.24
CA GLN A 50 13.92 12.18 11.65
C GLN A 50 13.26 13.57 11.67
N LYS A 51 12.23 13.80 10.84
CA LYS A 51 11.45 15.05 10.84
C LYS A 51 10.73 15.29 12.18
N TYR A 52 10.32 14.22 12.87
CA TYR A 52 9.53 14.29 14.11
C TYR A 52 10.31 13.84 15.35
N TYR A 53 11.30 12.95 15.18
CA TYR A 53 12.11 12.33 16.23
C TYR A 53 13.61 12.36 15.86
N PRO A 54 14.26 13.54 15.82
CA PRO A 54 15.60 13.70 15.27
C PRO A 54 16.72 12.93 16.01
N HIS A 55 16.46 12.45 17.23
CA HIS A 55 17.45 11.77 18.07
C HIS A 55 17.17 10.27 18.32
N ASP A 56 16.08 9.73 17.78
CA ASP A 56 15.61 8.39 18.14
C ASP A 56 15.18 7.58 16.90
N VAL A 57 16.13 7.40 15.98
CA VAL A 57 15.92 6.61 14.76
C VAL A 57 16.87 5.43 14.73
N SER A 58 16.31 4.22 14.70
CA SER A 58 17.08 2.97 14.71
C SER A 58 17.87 2.80 13.40
N GLU A 59 19.11 2.32 13.52
CA GLU A 59 19.91 1.89 12.38
C GLU A 59 19.53 0.49 11.86
N ALA A 60 18.86 -0.32 12.69
CA ALA A 60 18.43 -1.65 12.30
C ALA A 60 17.17 -1.55 11.42
N SER A 61 17.27 -1.98 10.16
CA SER A 61 16.20 -1.89 9.15
C SER A 61 14.83 -2.39 9.64
N TRP A 62 14.79 -3.54 10.33
CA TRP A 62 13.53 -4.11 10.82
C TRP A 62 12.87 -3.25 11.90
N LEU A 63 13.66 -2.67 12.82
CA LEU A 63 13.16 -1.75 13.85
C LEU A 63 12.73 -0.43 13.23
N LEU A 64 13.54 0.10 12.30
CA LEU A 64 13.24 1.33 11.57
C LEU A 64 11.89 1.23 10.86
N ASN A 65 11.67 0.16 10.09
CA ASN A 65 10.44 -0.06 9.35
C ASN A 65 9.24 -0.32 10.27
N SER A 66 9.43 -1.04 11.38
CA SER A 66 8.38 -1.30 12.37
C SER A 66 7.94 0.00 13.07
N ASN A 67 8.90 0.82 13.51
CA ASN A 67 8.64 2.10 14.15
C ASN A 67 8.01 3.09 13.17
N GLY A 68 8.52 3.15 11.94
CA GLY A 68 7.97 3.97 10.87
C GLY A 68 6.51 3.63 10.58
N LEU A 69 6.19 2.35 10.40
CA LEU A 69 4.81 1.89 10.20
C LEU A 69 3.92 2.23 11.40
N TYR A 70 4.41 1.99 12.62
CA TYR A 70 3.66 2.30 13.84
C TYR A 70 3.34 3.79 13.92
N ASP A 71 4.33 4.65 13.73
CA ASP A 71 4.16 6.10 13.79
C ASP A 71 3.24 6.62 12.69
N LEU A 72 3.39 6.14 11.45
CA LEU A 72 2.47 6.47 10.34
C LEU A 72 1.01 6.12 10.67
N LYS A 73 0.77 4.98 11.33
CA LYS A 73 -0.57 4.58 11.77
C LYS A 73 -1.15 5.52 12.83
N GLN A 74 -0.31 5.99 13.76
CA GLN A 74 -0.74 6.95 14.78
C GLN A 74 -0.99 8.32 14.16
N TYR A 75 -0.05 8.82 13.37
CA TYR A 75 -0.09 10.16 12.78
C TYR A 75 -1.25 10.33 11.81
N SER A 76 -1.44 9.36 10.90
CA SER A 76 -2.59 9.37 9.97
C SER A 76 -3.92 8.98 10.63
N GLY A 77 -3.89 8.33 11.80
CA GLY A 77 -5.05 7.67 12.39
C GLY A 77 -5.59 6.47 11.56
N TYR A 78 -4.91 6.07 10.48
CA TYR A 78 -5.31 4.93 9.65
C TYR A 78 -4.55 3.67 10.08
N ARG A 79 -5.18 2.88 10.96
CA ARG A 79 -4.55 1.69 11.58
C ARG A 79 -4.29 0.52 10.62
N HIS A 80 -4.89 0.54 9.43
CA HIS A 80 -4.83 -0.55 8.46
C HIS A 80 -3.69 -0.41 7.44
N LEU A 81 -2.70 0.43 7.70
CA LEU A 81 -1.45 0.39 6.95
C LEU A 81 -0.76 -0.97 7.11
N ALA A 82 -0.17 -1.47 6.03
CA ALA A 82 0.62 -2.69 6.04
C ALA A 82 2.00 -2.42 5.41
N PHE A 83 3.02 -3.09 5.94
CA PHE A 83 4.36 -3.12 5.35
C PHE A 83 4.54 -4.48 4.67
N VAL A 84 4.67 -4.49 3.34
CA VAL A 84 4.69 -5.74 2.55
C VAL A 84 5.79 -5.70 1.49
N GLY A 85 6.18 -6.87 0.99
CA GLY A 85 7.09 -7.00 -0.14
C GLY A 85 6.37 -6.92 -1.49
N GLY A 86 6.93 -6.14 -2.42
CA GLY A 86 6.41 -5.98 -3.78
C GLY A 86 7.43 -6.40 -4.84
N LYS A 87 6.91 -6.75 -6.03
CA LYS A 87 7.70 -6.91 -7.25
C LYS A 87 8.11 -5.52 -7.76
N PRO A 88 9.36 -5.36 -8.24
CA PRO A 88 9.78 -4.11 -8.87
C PRO A 88 8.94 -3.77 -10.09
N ASP A 89 8.49 -2.52 -10.15
CA ASP A 89 7.90 -1.91 -11.34
C ASP A 89 8.87 -0.91 -11.99
N ALA A 90 8.57 -0.48 -13.22
CA ALA A 90 9.44 0.45 -13.95
C ALA A 90 9.70 1.76 -13.18
N GLU A 91 8.70 2.24 -12.42
CA GLU A 91 8.80 3.47 -11.65
C GLU A 91 9.71 3.32 -10.43
N SER A 92 9.56 2.25 -9.65
CA SER A 92 10.41 1.95 -8.49
C SER A 92 11.87 1.74 -8.88
N ILE A 93 12.13 1.09 -10.03
CA ILE A 93 13.49 0.93 -10.57
C ILE A 93 14.06 2.30 -10.93
N LYS A 94 13.31 3.11 -11.68
CA LYS A 94 13.72 4.47 -12.08
C LYS A 94 14.00 5.37 -10.87
N GLN A 95 13.22 5.24 -9.81
CA GLN A 95 13.36 6.01 -8.58
C GLN A 95 14.44 5.45 -7.62
N GLY A 96 15.07 4.31 -7.95
CA GLY A 96 16.04 3.65 -7.06
C GLY A 96 15.42 3.07 -5.79
N ARG A 97 14.12 2.77 -5.78
CA ARG A 97 13.36 2.28 -4.60
C ARG A 97 13.23 0.76 -4.61
N VAL A 98 14.33 0.10 -4.94
CA VAL A 98 14.42 -1.35 -5.08
C VAL A 98 15.60 -1.86 -4.27
N ILE A 99 15.48 -3.11 -3.82
CA ILE A 99 16.45 -3.79 -2.97
C ILE A 99 16.90 -5.03 -3.71
N GLN A 100 18.21 -5.21 -3.84
CA GLN A 100 18.79 -6.43 -4.38
C GLN A 100 18.89 -7.48 -3.26
N LEU A 101 18.16 -8.58 -3.39
CA LEU A 101 18.29 -9.76 -2.55
C LEU A 101 18.87 -10.92 -3.38
N GLU A 102 19.26 -12.01 -2.71
CA GLU A 102 19.73 -13.23 -3.39
C GLU A 102 18.71 -13.78 -4.40
N ARG A 103 17.43 -13.68 -4.05
CA ARG A 103 16.29 -14.10 -4.89
C ARG A 103 15.93 -13.14 -6.02
N GLY A 104 16.67 -12.04 -6.16
CA GLY A 104 16.44 -11.00 -7.16
C GLY A 104 16.00 -9.67 -6.56
N LEU A 105 15.58 -8.78 -7.46
CA LEU A 105 15.18 -7.42 -7.14
C LEU A 105 13.78 -7.42 -6.51
N THR A 106 13.61 -6.73 -5.38
CA THR A 106 12.34 -6.57 -4.66
C THR A 106 12.15 -5.10 -4.26
N LEU A 107 11.00 -4.74 -3.71
CA LEU A 107 10.82 -3.47 -3.00
C LEU A 107 9.97 -3.66 -1.73
N TYR A 108 9.99 -2.65 -0.87
CA TYR A 108 9.06 -2.55 0.26
C TYR A 108 7.91 -1.61 -0.07
N VAL A 109 6.70 -1.96 0.39
CA VAL A 109 5.49 -1.18 0.17
C VAL A 109 4.86 -0.82 1.50
N ILE A 110 4.56 0.46 1.70
CA ILE A 110 3.55 0.89 2.67
C ILE A 110 2.20 0.89 1.95
N ALA A 111 1.36 -0.10 2.24
CA ALA A 111 0.07 -0.32 1.60
C ALA A 111 -1.08 0.25 2.44
N VAL A 112 -2.01 0.95 1.77
CA VAL A 112 -3.28 1.42 2.35
C VAL A 112 -4.46 0.51 1.99
N SER A 113 -4.30 -0.34 0.98
CA SER A 113 -5.32 -1.30 0.55
C SER A 113 -4.68 -2.47 -0.20
N SER A 114 -5.39 -3.58 -0.28
CA SER A 114 -4.91 -4.80 -0.93
C SER A 114 -6.05 -5.58 -1.57
N THR A 115 -5.79 -6.25 -2.69
CA THR A 115 -6.72 -7.24 -3.26
C THR A 115 -6.63 -8.60 -2.58
N ARG A 116 -5.70 -8.77 -1.63
CA ARG A 116 -5.56 -10.01 -0.84
C ARG A 116 -6.74 -10.27 0.08
N SER A 117 -7.35 -9.22 0.58
CA SER A 117 -8.39 -9.32 1.59
C SER A 117 -9.53 -8.39 1.21
N ASP A 118 -10.73 -8.95 1.06
CA ASP A 118 -11.95 -8.16 0.86
C ASP A 118 -12.11 -7.09 1.95
N TYR A 119 -11.69 -7.41 3.16
CA TYR A 119 -11.69 -6.48 4.29
C TYR A 119 -10.72 -5.32 4.07
N LEU A 120 -9.45 -5.57 3.72
CA LEU A 120 -8.47 -4.51 3.44
C LEU A 120 -8.75 -3.78 2.11
N TYR A 121 -9.44 -4.43 1.17
CA TYR A 121 -9.86 -3.83 -0.10
C TYR A 121 -10.97 -2.80 0.12
N ARG A 122 -11.92 -3.14 1.01
CA ARG A 122 -13.08 -2.29 1.32
C ARG A 122 -12.76 -1.23 2.37
N ARG A 123 -11.77 -1.47 3.24
CA ARG A 123 -11.28 -0.45 4.18
C ARG A 123 -10.37 0.52 3.45
N ARG A 124 -10.84 1.75 3.36
CA ARG A 124 -10.11 2.85 2.73
C ARG A 124 -9.81 3.91 3.79
N PRO A 125 -8.65 4.58 3.72
CA PRO A 125 -8.44 5.80 4.47
C PRO A 125 -9.45 6.85 4.00
N THR A 126 -9.72 7.86 4.82
CA THR A 126 -10.47 9.04 4.35
C THR A 126 -9.64 9.85 3.36
N VAL A 127 -10.28 10.79 2.65
CA VAL A 127 -9.55 11.72 1.75
C VAL A 127 -8.44 12.47 2.49
N ALA A 128 -8.70 12.96 3.71
CA ALA A 128 -7.73 13.69 4.52
C ALA A 128 -6.54 12.79 4.94
N GLN A 129 -6.82 11.55 5.33
CA GLN A 129 -5.79 10.58 5.69
C GLN A 129 -4.90 10.23 4.49
N LEU A 130 -5.49 10.02 3.31
CA LEU A 130 -4.72 9.74 2.11
C LEU A 130 -3.89 10.95 1.66
N ALA A 131 -4.46 12.16 1.75
CA ALA A 131 -3.74 13.39 1.43
C ALA A 131 -2.52 13.61 2.33
N MET A 132 -2.67 13.39 3.64
CA MET A 132 -1.57 13.45 4.59
C MET A 132 -0.46 12.45 4.26
N LEU A 133 -0.81 11.19 3.95
CA LEU A 133 0.19 10.19 3.56
C LEU A 133 0.86 10.54 2.23
N THR A 134 0.11 11.09 1.27
CA THR A 134 0.64 11.56 -0.02
C THR A 134 1.63 12.70 0.17
N GLU A 135 1.38 13.61 1.11
CA GLU A 135 2.33 14.67 1.48
C GLU A 135 3.60 14.09 2.11
N ILE A 136 3.48 13.09 2.99
CA ILE A 136 4.63 12.43 3.62
C ILE A 136 5.53 11.74 2.60
N PHE A 137 4.95 11.03 1.64
CA PHE A 137 5.70 10.26 0.63
C PHE A 137 6.04 11.06 -0.62
N GLU A 138 5.57 12.31 -0.71
CA GLU A 138 5.78 13.23 -1.83
C GLU A 138 5.37 12.65 -3.20
N GLU A 139 4.47 11.67 -3.21
CA GLU A 139 3.95 11.05 -4.43
C GLU A 139 2.56 10.44 -4.24
N GLU A 140 1.84 10.28 -5.35
CA GLU A 140 0.56 9.59 -5.37
C GLU A 140 0.73 8.06 -5.26
N PRO A 141 -0.07 7.37 -4.44
CA PRO A 141 -0.02 5.92 -4.35
C PRO A 141 -0.37 5.25 -5.69
N ARG A 142 0.09 4.02 -5.86
CA ARG A 142 -0.18 3.20 -7.05
C ARG A 142 -0.35 1.74 -6.69
N TRP A 143 -0.85 0.97 -7.65
CA TRP A 143 -0.96 -0.49 -7.53
C TRP A 143 0.39 -1.13 -7.81
N ILE A 144 0.86 -1.92 -6.86
CA ILE A 144 2.11 -2.67 -6.92
C ILE A 144 1.78 -4.15 -6.73
N GLU A 145 2.32 -5.01 -7.59
CA GLU A 145 2.14 -6.46 -7.44
C GLU A 145 2.99 -6.98 -6.27
N GLY A 146 2.40 -7.84 -5.46
CA GLY A 146 3.05 -8.51 -4.34
C GLY A 146 4.14 -9.47 -4.80
N PHE A 147 5.17 -9.61 -3.98
CA PHE A 147 6.26 -10.56 -4.24
C PHE A 147 5.78 -12.02 -4.14
N GLU A 148 4.89 -12.33 -3.20
CA GLU A 148 4.41 -13.69 -2.96
C GLU A 148 3.27 -14.08 -3.90
N ASP A 149 3.37 -15.30 -4.45
CA ASP A 149 2.30 -15.92 -5.22
C ASP A 149 1.12 -16.27 -4.30
N LYS A 150 -0.11 -16.03 -4.77
CA LYS A 150 -1.39 -16.37 -4.11
C LYS A 150 -1.42 -17.81 -3.58
N ALA A 151 -0.76 -18.75 -4.28
CA ALA A 151 -0.73 -20.16 -3.91
C ALA A 151 0.12 -20.48 -2.66
N ASN A 152 1.09 -19.62 -2.32
CA ASN A 152 2.04 -19.83 -1.22
C ASN A 152 1.78 -18.86 -0.06
N PHE A 153 0.71 -18.09 -0.12
CA PHE A 153 0.47 -17.00 0.82
C PHE A 153 -0.17 -17.53 2.12
N ASN A 154 0.50 -17.34 3.27
CA ASN A 154 -0.10 -17.67 4.58
C ASN A 154 -0.82 -16.46 5.18
N ASP A 155 -2.13 -16.58 5.43
CA ASP A 155 -2.98 -15.46 5.81
C ASP A 155 -2.81 -14.93 7.25
N ASP A 156 -2.10 -15.68 8.11
CA ASP A 156 -2.05 -15.48 9.57
C ASP A 156 -1.55 -14.09 10.04
N TRP A 157 -0.80 -13.35 9.22
CA TRP A 157 -0.08 -12.13 9.66
C TRP A 157 -0.87 -10.81 9.59
N MET A 158 -2.15 -10.82 9.18
CA MET A 158 -2.89 -9.58 8.86
C MET A 158 -4.27 -9.41 9.53
N HIS A 159 -4.49 -10.08 10.67
CA HIS A 159 -5.67 -9.87 11.53
C HIS A 159 -5.50 -8.71 12.52
#